data_AF-A0A9Q1RRQ6-F1
#
_entry.id   AF-A0A9Q1RRQ6-F1
#
_cell.length_a   1.000
_cell.length_b   1.000
_cell.length_c   1.000
_cell.angle_alpha   90.00
_cell.angle_beta   90.00
_cell.angle_gamma   90.00
#
_symmetry.space_group_name_H-M   'P 1'
#
loop_
_entity.id
_entity.type
_entity.pdbx_description
1 polymer ?
#
loop_
_entity_poly.entity_id
_entity_poly.type
_entity_poly.pdbx_seq_one_letter_code
_entity_poly.pdbx_strand_id
1 'polypeptide(L)'
;MTVMYSMAVSVNMKHSLQALTLSCFLFFLFTLGEADDYETQTAAAGVLENEYLPNYGGTNGGYSSQNGDSPQYGDVQPDYLFSKALQCFTDKHIYSSCEESYRLTETGELHVPPEYADQYCRGPCLEETHLVLNCLENILSHFRFYNKATVRAVEETIKEGCSYGPKRGYFNVAEHILAYGSTAFRASKSMLHGFALMTLVLIFFL
;
A
#
# COMPACT_ATOMS: atom_id res chain seq x y z
N MET A 1 -51.81 28.55 28.99
CA MET A 1 -51.71 27.89 27.67
C MET A 1 -50.36 28.10 26.97
N THR A 2 -49.57 29.12 27.35
CA THR A 2 -48.25 29.43 26.75
C THR A 2 -47.10 28.54 27.25
N VAL A 3 -47.17 28.03 28.48
CA VAL A 3 -46.07 27.24 29.09
C VAL A 3 -45.97 25.84 28.46
N MET A 4 -47.10 25.14 28.23
CA MET A 4 -47.12 23.82 27.57
C MET A 4 -46.56 23.83 26.14
N TYR A 5 -46.73 24.93 25.39
CA TYR A 5 -46.20 25.05 24.02
C TYR A 5 -44.67 25.14 24.02
N SER A 6 -44.08 25.85 24.99
CA SER A 6 -42.63 25.99 25.13
C SER A 6 -41.93 24.67 25.51
N MET A 7 -42.58 23.85 26.35
CA MET A 7 -42.03 22.55 26.78
C MET A 7 -42.14 21.50 25.66
N ALA A 8 -43.23 21.54 24.87
CA ALA A 8 -43.42 20.64 23.72
C ALA A 8 -42.44 20.91 22.57
N VAL A 9 -42.07 22.16 22.34
CA VAL A 9 -41.02 22.54 21.35
C VAL A 9 -39.65 22.07 21.82
N SER A 10 -39.36 22.17 23.11
CA SER A 10 -38.07 21.76 23.70
C SER A 10 -37.85 20.25 23.64
N VAL A 11 -38.89 19.45 23.91
CA VAL A 11 -38.84 17.97 23.89
C VAL A 11 -38.76 17.43 22.47
N ASN A 12 -39.53 18.00 21.53
CA ASN A 12 -39.48 17.58 20.12
C ASN A 12 -38.14 17.94 19.45
N MET A 13 -37.51 19.06 19.81
CA MET A 13 -36.19 19.41 19.29
C MET A 13 -35.09 18.48 19.82
N LYS A 14 -35.19 18.07 21.10
CA LYS A 14 -34.22 17.13 21.71
C LYS A 14 -34.36 15.71 21.15
N HIS A 15 -35.60 15.22 20.95
CA HIS A 15 -35.84 13.92 20.30
C HIS A 15 -35.47 13.91 18.82
N SER A 16 -35.73 15.01 18.09
CA SER A 16 -35.32 15.16 16.70
C SER A 16 -33.79 15.20 16.55
N LEU A 17 -33.09 15.87 17.47
CA LEU A 17 -31.62 15.89 17.50
C LEU A 17 -31.02 14.52 17.82
N GLN A 18 -31.57 13.80 18.79
CA GLN A 18 -31.14 12.44 19.17
C GLN A 18 -31.33 11.44 18.01
N ALA A 19 -32.44 11.56 17.27
CA ALA A 19 -32.69 10.75 16.08
C ALA A 19 -31.70 11.06 14.96
N LEU A 20 -31.35 12.34 14.77
CA LEU A 20 -30.35 12.77 13.79
C LEU A 20 -28.96 12.25 14.14
N THR A 21 -28.55 12.32 15.41
CA THR A 21 -27.26 11.78 15.87
C THR A 21 -27.17 10.27 15.74
N LEU A 22 -28.24 9.54 16.06
CA LEU A 22 -28.31 8.09 15.85
C LEU A 22 -28.27 7.74 14.36
N SER A 23 -28.94 8.52 13.51
CA SER A 23 -28.90 8.30 12.07
C SER A 23 -27.52 8.56 11.48
N CYS A 24 -26.82 9.61 11.93
CA CYS A 24 -25.45 9.91 11.52
C CYS A 24 -24.49 8.83 12.01
N PHE A 25 -24.60 8.41 13.28
CA PHE A 25 -23.77 7.34 13.82
C PHE A 25 -23.98 6.01 13.09
N LEU A 26 -25.23 5.65 12.78
CA LEU A 26 -25.53 4.48 11.96
C LEU A 26 -24.95 4.63 10.55
N PHE A 27 -25.12 5.78 9.90
CA PHE A 27 -24.49 6.04 8.59
C PHE A 27 -22.97 5.91 8.63
N PHE A 28 -22.32 6.41 9.69
CA PHE A 28 -20.87 6.27 9.89
C PHE A 28 -20.45 4.82 10.17
N LEU A 29 -21.24 4.03 10.91
CA LEU A 29 -21.00 2.60 11.09
C LEU A 29 -21.15 1.82 9.79
N PHE A 30 -22.10 2.20 8.93
CA PHE A 30 -22.26 1.60 7.61
C PHE A 30 -21.14 1.97 6.64
N THR A 31 -20.52 3.16 6.76
CA THR A 31 -19.36 3.53 5.95
C THR A 31 -18.02 3.05 6.52
N LEU A 32 -17.99 2.58 7.77
CA LEU A 32 -16.85 1.86 8.35
C LEU A 32 -16.81 0.38 7.96
N GLY A 33 -17.85 -0.13 7.32
CA GLY A 33 -17.98 -1.51 6.85
C GLY A 33 -17.30 -1.73 5.50
N GLU A 34 -15.98 -1.59 5.45
CA GLU A 34 -15.03 -2.45 4.72
C GLU A 34 -13.62 -2.02 5.14
N ALA A 35 -13.33 -2.18 6.44
CA ALA A 35 -11.96 -2.29 6.88
C ALA A 35 -11.57 -3.74 6.63
N ASP A 36 -10.90 -4.00 5.50
CA ASP A 36 -10.06 -5.18 5.41
C ASP A 36 -9.13 -5.14 6.62
N ASP A 37 -9.12 -6.22 7.41
CA ASP A 37 -8.28 -6.38 8.60
C ASP A 37 -6.80 -6.23 8.21
N TYR A 38 -6.29 -5.00 8.19
CA TYR A 38 -4.87 -4.74 8.31
C TYR A 38 -4.58 -4.53 9.79
N GLU A 39 -3.96 -5.55 10.38
CA GLU A 39 -3.36 -5.47 11.70
C GLU A 39 -2.39 -4.28 11.70
N THR A 40 -2.86 -3.15 12.22
CA THR A 40 -2.04 -1.96 12.35
C THR A 40 -1.22 -2.17 13.62
N GLN A 41 0.03 -2.61 13.46
CA GLN A 41 1.01 -2.41 14.52
C GLN A 41 1.14 -0.91 14.75
N THR A 42 0.41 -0.47 15.78
CA THR A 42 0.52 0.83 16.40
C THR A 42 1.94 0.94 16.93
N ALA A 43 2.80 1.69 16.22
CA ALA A 43 4.14 2.01 16.67
C ALA A 43 4.04 2.93 17.90
N ALA A 44 3.83 2.32 19.07
CA ALA A 44 4.33 2.86 20.32
C ALA A 44 5.86 2.76 20.31
N ALA A 45 6.50 3.76 20.90
CA ALA A 45 7.94 3.86 20.99
C ALA A 45 8.60 2.59 21.57
N GLY A 46 9.57 2.04 20.84
CA GLY A 46 10.55 1.07 21.33
C GLY A 46 10.29 -0.38 20.92
N VAL A 47 11.23 -0.96 20.14
CA VAL A 47 11.45 -2.40 19.90
C VAL A 47 10.33 -3.07 19.07
N LEU A 48 10.53 -3.50 17.83
CA LEU A 48 11.39 -4.62 17.42
C LEU A 48 11.83 -4.39 15.96
N GLU A 49 13.14 -4.33 15.77
CA GLU A 49 13.79 -4.52 14.48
C GLU A 49 13.43 -5.93 13.96
N ASN A 50 13.50 -6.17 12.64
CA ASN A 50 13.41 -7.49 11.99
C ASN A 50 12.09 -8.28 12.04
N GLU A 51 11.14 -7.92 11.15
CA GLU A 51 10.34 -8.88 10.39
C GLU A 51 10.29 -8.45 8.91
N TYR A 52 10.48 -9.41 7.99
CA TYR A 52 10.78 -9.28 6.54
C TYR A 52 12.23 -9.02 6.10
N LEU A 53 13.20 -9.63 6.78
CA LEU A 53 14.53 -9.86 6.20
C LEU A 53 15.01 -11.26 6.60
N PRO A 54 15.10 -12.23 5.67
CA PRO A 54 15.81 -13.45 5.97
C PRO A 54 17.31 -13.11 6.05
N ASN A 55 17.88 -13.38 7.22
CA ASN A 55 19.30 -13.35 7.50
C ASN A 55 20.00 -14.40 6.61
N TYR A 56 20.87 -13.96 5.70
CA TYR A 56 21.62 -14.86 4.83
C TYR A 56 22.80 -15.48 5.59
N GLY A 57 22.50 -16.49 6.42
CA GLY A 57 23.48 -17.38 7.07
C GLY A 57 23.46 -18.73 6.37
N GLY A 58 24.47 -19.00 5.56
CA GLY A 58 24.49 -20.16 4.67
C GLY A 58 24.46 -21.53 5.36
N THR A 59 23.72 -22.45 4.77
CA THR A 59 24.01 -23.89 4.73
C THR A 59 23.46 -24.49 3.44
N ASN A 60 24.25 -25.39 2.85
CA ASN A 60 23.96 -26.11 1.62
C ASN A 60 22.63 -26.88 1.70
N GLY A 61 21.73 -26.66 0.74
CA GLY A 61 20.53 -27.46 0.54
C GLY A 61 20.08 -27.36 -0.91
N GLY A 62 20.69 -28.14 -1.79
CA GLY A 62 20.26 -28.24 -3.19
C GLY A 62 18.95 -29.00 -3.28
N TYR A 63 17.92 -28.35 -3.85
CA TYR A 63 16.74 -29.04 -4.35
C TYR A 63 16.36 -28.47 -5.71
N SER A 64 16.60 -29.28 -6.74
CA SER A 64 15.93 -29.16 -8.03
C SER A 64 14.45 -29.43 -7.85
N SER A 65 13.58 -28.67 -8.50
CA SER A 65 12.27 -29.20 -8.86
C SER A 65 11.84 -28.73 -10.25
N GLN A 66 11.76 -29.71 -11.13
CA GLN A 66 10.96 -29.68 -12.35
C GLN A 66 9.48 -29.88 -11.98
N ASN A 67 8.63 -29.34 -12.85
CA ASN A 67 7.23 -29.69 -13.07
C ASN A 67 6.22 -28.99 -12.15
N GLY A 68 5.17 -28.49 -12.82
CA GLY A 68 4.11 -27.68 -12.26
C GLY A 68 3.24 -28.47 -11.29
N ASP A 69 3.11 -27.94 -10.08
CA ASP A 69 2.07 -28.27 -9.14
C ASP A 69 1.50 -26.96 -8.59
N SER A 70 0.17 -26.85 -8.65
CA SER A 70 -0.59 -25.78 -8.02
C SER A 70 -0.40 -25.86 -6.50
N PRO A 71 -0.17 -24.76 -5.75
CA PRO A 71 0.00 -24.86 -4.32
C PRO A 71 -1.32 -25.24 -3.65
N GLN A 72 -1.28 -26.32 -2.89
CA GLN A 72 -2.32 -26.73 -1.96
C GLN A 72 -2.38 -25.71 -0.82
N TYR A 73 -3.58 -25.23 -0.49
CA TYR A 73 -3.86 -24.27 0.57
C TYR A 73 -3.54 -24.89 1.94
N GLY A 74 -2.30 -24.74 2.39
CA GLY A 74 -1.82 -25.24 3.67
C GLY A 74 -0.36 -24.87 3.86
N ASP A 75 -0.13 -23.81 4.65
CA ASP A 75 1.19 -23.34 5.13
C ASP A 75 2.26 -23.17 4.04
N VAL A 76 2.05 -22.19 3.16
CA VAL A 76 3.12 -21.76 2.27
C VAL A 76 4.13 -20.97 3.11
N GLN A 77 5.32 -21.53 3.31
CA GLN A 77 6.35 -20.89 4.13
C GLN A 77 6.76 -19.53 3.53
N PRO A 78 6.91 -18.47 4.34
CA PRO A 78 7.20 -17.12 3.86
C PRO A 78 8.49 -17.00 3.02
N ASP A 79 9.49 -17.83 3.32
CA ASP A 79 10.76 -17.94 2.60
C ASP A 79 10.58 -18.49 1.18
N TYR A 80 9.68 -19.47 1.01
CA TYR A 80 9.33 -20.00 -0.30
C TYR A 80 8.66 -18.93 -1.18
N LEU A 81 7.73 -18.14 -0.62
CA LEU A 81 7.07 -17.07 -1.36
C LEU A 81 8.06 -15.97 -1.78
N PHE A 82 8.96 -15.57 -0.88
CA PHE A 82 9.99 -14.59 -1.21
C PHE A 82 10.96 -15.12 -2.27
N SER A 83 11.39 -16.38 -2.16
CA SER A 83 12.24 -17.04 -3.16
C SER A 83 11.56 -17.14 -4.52
N LYS A 84 10.25 -17.42 -4.54
CA LYS A 84 9.44 -17.42 -5.77
C LYS A 84 9.33 -16.01 -6.37
N ALA A 85 9.17 -14.97 -5.53
CA ALA A 85 9.13 -13.58 -5.98
C ALA A 85 10.46 -13.15 -6.62
N LEU A 86 11.60 -13.59 -6.07
CA LEU A 86 12.92 -13.31 -6.68
C LEU A 86 13.07 -13.90 -8.09
N GLN A 87 12.36 -14.99 -8.40
CA GLN A 87 12.40 -15.56 -9.75
C GLN A 87 11.83 -14.59 -10.80
N CYS A 88 10.88 -13.71 -10.44
CA CYS A 88 10.33 -12.71 -11.35
C CYS A 88 11.41 -11.79 -11.96
N PHE A 89 12.50 -11.53 -11.25
CA PHE A 89 13.61 -10.68 -11.74
C PHE A 89 14.59 -11.43 -12.63
N THR A 90 14.63 -12.75 -12.55
CA THR A 90 15.60 -13.61 -13.27
C THR A 90 14.97 -14.40 -14.41
N ASP A 91 13.64 -14.41 -14.52
CA ASP A 91 12.93 -15.15 -15.56
C ASP A 91 13.18 -14.50 -16.93
N LYS A 92 13.78 -15.28 -17.83
CA LYS A 92 14.09 -14.88 -19.21
C LYS A 92 12.85 -14.69 -20.08
N HIS A 93 11.70 -15.22 -19.67
CA HIS A 93 10.41 -14.97 -20.33
C HIS A 93 9.82 -13.61 -19.93
N ILE A 94 10.24 -13.04 -18.80
CA ILE A 94 9.86 -11.69 -18.37
C ILE A 94 10.87 -10.69 -18.91
N TYR A 95 12.14 -10.85 -18.56
CA TYR A 95 13.22 -10.00 -19.06
C TYR A 95 13.94 -10.67 -20.23
N SER A 96 13.42 -10.43 -21.42
CA SER A 96 13.92 -11.02 -22.66
C SER A 96 14.81 -10.07 -23.47
N SER A 97 14.47 -8.77 -23.43
CA SER A 97 14.96 -7.77 -24.37
C SER A 97 15.44 -6.48 -23.69
N CYS A 98 15.00 -6.20 -22.46
CA CYS A 98 15.49 -5.06 -21.72
C CYS A 98 16.96 -5.23 -21.33
N GLU A 99 17.77 -4.20 -21.53
CA GLU A 99 19.15 -4.15 -21.08
C GLU A 99 19.23 -4.25 -19.55
N GLU A 100 20.10 -5.13 -19.05
CA GLU A 100 20.19 -5.48 -17.62
C GLU A 100 20.42 -4.28 -16.71
N SER A 101 21.18 -3.27 -17.14
CA SER A 101 21.46 -2.06 -16.37
C SER A 101 20.25 -1.17 -16.11
N TYR A 102 19.19 -1.32 -16.91
CA TYR A 102 17.98 -0.49 -16.84
C TYR A 102 16.79 -1.23 -16.25
N ARG A 103 16.96 -2.49 -15.85
CA ARG A 103 15.92 -3.30 -15.23
C ARG A 103 15.63 -2.82 -13.82
N LEU A 104 14.38 -3.00 -13.38
CA LEU A 104 14.03 -2.91 -11.97
C LEU A 104 14.78 -4.01 -11.22
N THR A 105 15.49 -3.63 -10.16
CA THR A 105 16.23 -4.55 -9.30
C THR A 105 15.37 -5.05 -8.14
N GLU A 106 15.79 -6.15 -7.51
CA GLU A 106 15.21 -6.63 -6.25
C GLU A 106 15.36 -5.59 -5.12
N THR A 107 16.35 -4.69 -5.22
CA THR A 107 16.52 -3.57 -4.29
C THR A 107 15.42 -2.51 -4.41
N GLY A 108 14.66 -2.54 -5.50
CA GLY A 108 13.57 -1.60 -5.79
C GLY A 108 14.05 -0.34 -6.50
N GLU A 109 15.13 -0.43 -7.28
CA GLU A 109 15.77 0.70 -7.93
C GLU A 109 15.65 0.60 -9.46
N LEU A 110 15.55 1.76 -10.11
CA LEU A 110 15.56 1.92 -11.57
C LEU A 110 16.72 2.83 -11.95
N HIS A 111 17.76 2.28 -12.58
CA HIS A 111 18.96 3.01 -12.96
C HIS A 111 18.91 3.53 -14.40
N VAL A 112 17.75 4.06 -14.80
CA VAL A 112 17.52 4.59 -16.15
C VAL A 112 18.04 6.02 -16.23
N PRO A 113 19.08 6.31 -17.04
CA PRO A 113 19.58 7.67 -17.19
C PRO A 113 18.58 8.54 -17.97
N PRO A 114 18.51 9.86 -17.73
CA PRO A 114 17.55 10.74 -18.39
C PRO A 114 17.60 10.68 -19.92
N GLU A 115 18.79 10.48 -20.48
CA GLU A 115 19.03 10.39 -21.92
C GLU A 115 18.42 9.11 -22.54
N TYR A 116 18.26 8.05 -21.74
CA TYR A 116 17.67 6.78 -22.16
C TYR A 116 16.16 6.70 -21.86
N ALA A 117 15.61 7.69 -21.17
CA ALA A 117 14.22 7.67 -20.71
C ALA A 117 13.20 7.49 -21.86
N ASP A 118 13.47 8.04 -23.04
CA ASP A 118 12.64 7.91 -24.25
C ASP A 118 12.64 6.52 -24.86
N GLN A 119 13.76 5.82 -24.76
CA GLN A 119 13.89 4.44 -25.20
C GLN A 119 13.29 3.49 -24.17
N TYR A 120 13.51 3.74 -22.88
CA TYR A 120 12.89 2.99 -21.79
C TYR A 120 11.36 3.03 -21.89
N CYS A 121 10.76 4.24 -21.95
CA CYS A 121 9.30 4.42 -21.88
C CYS A 121 8.53 4.02 -23.13
N ARG A 122 9.21 3.74 -24.24
CA ARG A 122 8.60 3.27 -25.50
C ARG A 122 9.11 1.91 -25.94
N GLY A 123 9.93 1.28 -25.11
CA GLY A 123 10.65 0.08 -25.43
C GLY A 123 10.30 -1.07 -24.51
N PRO A 124 10.95 -2.23 -24.72
CA PRO A 124 10.65 -3.45 -23.98
C PRO A 124 10.90 -3.28 -22.48
N CYS A 125 11.84 -2.42 -22.05
CA CYS A 125 12.11 -2.23 -20.62
C CYS A 125 10.89 -1.78 -19.81
N LEU A 126 10.03 -0.90 -20.34
CA LEU A 126 8.82 -0.51 -19.64
C LEU A 126 7.84 -1.69 -19.53
N GLU A 127 7.60 -2.39 -20.64
CA GLU A 127 6.68 -3.52 -20.71
C GLU A 127 7.13 -4.68 -19.81
N GLU A 128 8.41 -5.05 -19.88
CA GLU A 128 9.02 -6.11 -19.07
C GLU A 128 9.04 -5.74 -17.58
N THR A 129 9.26 -4.46 -17.24
CA THR A 129 9.14 -4.01 -15.84
C THR A 129 7.72 -4.19 -15.31
N HIS A 130 6.68 -3.88 -16.10
CA HIS A 130 5.31 -4.14 -15.70
C HIS A 130 5.00 -5.64 -15.54
N LEU A 131 5.60 -6.50 -16.37
CA LEU A 131 5.50 -7.96 -16.20
C LEU A 131 6.12 -8.43 -14.87
N VAL A 132 7.27 -7.87 -14.46
CA VAL A 132 7.85 -8.14 -13.14
C VAL A 132 6.91 -7.71 -12.03
N LEU A 133 6.40 -6.47 -12.07
CA LEU A 133 5.51 -5.94 -11.03
C LEU A 133 4.25 -6.81 -10.89
N ASN A 134 3.64 -7.21 -12.00
CA ASN A 134 2.50 -8.13 -12.01
C ASN A 134 2.88 -9.52 -11.48
N CYS A 135 4.06 -10.05 -11.82
CA CYS A 135 4.56 -11.32 -11.28
C CYS A 135 4.67 -11.28 -9.75
N LEU A 136 5.19 -10.17 -9.20
CA LEU A 136 5.32 -9.98 -7.74
C LEU A 136 3.97 -9.93 -7.03
N GLU A 137 3.01 -9.14 -7.55
CA GLU A 137 1.68 -9.02 -6.93
C GLU A 137 0.89 -10.33 -6.96
N ASN A 138 1.08 -11.16 -7.99
CA ASN A 138 0.44 -12.48 -8.07
C ASN A 138 1.04 -13.52 -7.11
N ILE A 139 2.24 -13.29 -6.57
CA ILE A 139 2.91 -14.19 -5.63
C ILE A 139 2.68 -13.74 -4.18
N LEU A 140 2.88 -12.46 -3.91
CA LEU A 140 2.78 -11.86 -2.59
C LEU A 140 1.99 -10.56 -2.66
N SER A 141 0.79 -10.56 -2.07
CA SER A 141 0.06 -9.33 -1.84
C SER A 141 0.92 -8.42 -0.95
N HIS A 142 1.00 -7.14 -1.32
CA HIS A 142 1.81 -6.14 -0.61
C HIS A 142 3.32 -6.41 -0.59
N PHE A 143 3.88 -7.00 -1.66
CA PHE A 143 5.32 -7.13 -1.83
C PHE A 143 6.06 -5.81 -1.55
N ARG A 144 7.15 -5.91 -0.79
CA ARG A 144 8.06 -4.79 -0.48
C ARG A 144 9.46 -5.10 -0.97
N PHE A 145 10.01 -4.17 -1.73
CA PHE A 145 11.41 -4.20 -2.15
C PHE A 145 12.34 -3.95 -0.95
N TYR A 146 13.63 -4.23 -1.10
CA TYR A 146 14.59 -3.99 0.00
C TYR A 146 14.63 -2.53 0.45
N ASN A 147 14.50 -1.58 -0.47
CA ASN A 147 14.39 -0.15 -0.17
C ASN A 147 13.05 0.25 0.50
N LYS A 148 12.18 -0.71 0.79
CA LYS A 148 10.83 -0.55 1.37
C LYS A 148 9.77 0.04 0.43
N ALA A 149 10.09 0.19 -0.86
CA ALA A 149 9.11 0.54 -1.87
C ALA A 149 8.01 -0.52 -1.95
N THR A 150 6.80 -0.07 -2.25
CA THR A 150 5.71 -0.95 -2.68
C THR A 150 5.72 -1.04 -4.20
N VAL A 151 5.07 -2.06 -4.77
CA VAL A 151 4.82 -2.14 -6.22
C VAL A 151 4.23 -0.83 -6.75
N ARG A 152 3.19 -0.31 -6.08
CA ARG A 152 2.58 0.99 -6.40
C ARG A 152 3.57 2.16 -6.41
N ALA A 153 4.54 2.20 -5.49
CA ALA A 153 5.53 3.28 -5.47
C ALA A 153 6.42 3.24 -6.72
N VAL A 154 6.79 2.04 -7.18
CA VAL A 154 7.54 1.85 -8.42
C VAL A 154 6.68 2.23 -9.63
N GLU A 155 5.40 1.84 -9.66
CA GLU A 155 4.48 2.21 -10.74
C GLU A 155 4.32 3.73 -10.90
N GLU A 156 4.12 4.45 -9.78
CA GLU A 156 4.01 5.92 -9.83
C GLU A 156 5.34 6.57 -10.23
N THR A 157 6.49 5.98 -9.84
CA THR A 157 7.81 6.42 -10.31
C THR A 157 7.93 6.30 -11.82
N ILE A 158 7.53 5.15 -12.39
CA ILE A 158 7.55 4.90 -13.83
C ILE A 158 6.61 5.86 -14.55
N LYS A 159 5.40 6.05 -14.02
CA LYS A 159 4.38 6.95 -14.58
C LYS A 159 4.87 8.39 -14.63
N GLU A 160 5.47 8.91 -13.56
CA GLU A 160 6.07 10.24 -13.55
C GLU A 160 7.25 10.33 -14.50
N GLY A 161 8.17 9.36 -14.43
CA GLY A 161 9.36 9.28 -15.27
C GLY A 161 9.04 9.19 -16.77
N CYS A 162 7.94 8.53 -17.14
CA CYS A 162 7.46 8.40 -18.52
C CYS A 162 6.44 9.45 -18.96
N SER A 163 5.98 10.30 -18.05
CA SER A 163 5.05 11.39 -18.38
C SER A 163 5.74 12.50 -19.16
N TYR A 164 4.97 13.31 -19.90
CA TYR A 164 5.47 14.53 -20.55
C TYR A 164 5.67 15.72 -19.56
N GLY A 165 5.75 15.45 -18.27
CA GLY A 165 5.90 16.46 -17.22
C GLY A 165 7.35 16.87 -16.96
N PRO A 166 7.56 17.79 -16.01
CA PRO A 166 8.91 18.23 -15.61
C PRO A 166 9.77 17.12 -14.97
N LYS A 167 9.14 16.01 -14.55
CA LYS A 167 9.80 14.82 -14.01
C LYS A 167 10.11 13.76 -15.07
N ARG A 168 9.92 14.05 -16.36
CA ARG A 168 10.30 13.14 -17.45
C ARG A 168 11.77 12.72 -17.29
N GLY A 169 12.01 11.41 -17.32
CA GLY A 169 13.33 10.80 -17.20
C GLY A 169 13.88 10.72 -15.79
N TYR A 170 13.07 11.04 -14.78
CA TYR A 170 13.45 10.92 -13.39
C TYR A 170 12.81 9.69 -12.74
N PHE A 171 13.60 8.64 -12.55
CA PHE A 171 13.16 7.34 -12.04
C PHE A 171 13.61 7.07 -10.60
N ASN A 172 13.42 8.05 -9.71
CA ASN A 172 13.81 7.90 -8.30
C ASN A 172 12.67 7.32 -7.46
N VAL A 173 12.72 6.00 -7.23
CA VAL A 173 11.70 5.27 -6.45
C VAL A 173 11.56 5.79 -5.02
N ALA A 174 12.65 6.27 -4.41
CA ALA A 174 12.66 6.71 -3.02
C ALA A 174 11.72 7.90 -2.75
N GLU A 175 11.47 8.78 -3.74
CA GLU A 175 10.54 9.90 -3.57
C GLU A 175 9.09 9.43 -3.31
N HIS A 176 8.69 8.34 -3.95
CA HIS A 176 7.33 7.80 -3.84
C HIS A 176 7.10 7.01 -2.56
N ILE A 177 8.16 6.46 -1.95
CA ILE A 177 8.11 5.81 -0.63
C ILE A 177 7.69 6.84 0.44
N LEU A 178 8.35 8.00 0.43
CA LEU A 178 8.10 9.08 1.38
C LEU A 178 6.71 9.70 1.18
N ALA A 179 6.31 9.88 -0.08
CA ALA A 179 5.00 10.40 -0.42
C ALA A 179 3.88 9.53 0.17
N TYR A 180 3.94 8.21 -0.03
CA TYR A 180 2.92 7.28 0.48
C TYR A 180 2.91 7.16 2.01
N GLY A 181 4.07 7.10 2.65
CA GLY A 181 4.16 7.11 4.12
C GLY A 181 3.54 8.37 4.73
N SER A 182 3.77 9.53 4.09
CA SER A 182 3.22 10.81 4.56
C SER A 182 1.72 10.97 4.31
N THR A 183 1.18 10.42 3.21
CA THR A 183 -0.26 10.51 2.91
C THR A 183 -1.08 9.59 3.81
N ALA A 184 -0.61 8.36 4.08
CA ALA A 184 -1.23 7.45 5.03
C ALA A 184 -1.27 8.07 6.45
N PHE A 185 -0.18 8.70 6.88
CA PHE A 185 -0.12 9.39 8.17
C PHE A 185 -1.00 10.65 8.23
N ARG A 186 -1.13 11.41 7.12
CA ARG A 186 -2.04 12.56 7.04
C ARG A 186 -3.51 12.13 7.08
N ALA A 187 -3.86 11.04 6.40
CA ALA A 187 -5.20 10.48 6.40
C ALA A 187 -5.63 10.05 7.82
N SER A 188 -4.75 9.36 8.56
CA SER A 188 -5.04 8.92 9.92
C SER A 188 -5.18 10.07 10.91
N LYS A 189 -4.32 11.11 10.82
CA LYS A 189 -4.42 12.30 11.68
C LYS A 189 -5.71 13.11 11.43
N SER A 190 -6.13 13.23 10.17
CA SER A 190 -7.36 13.93 9.80
C SER A 190 -8.60 13.22 10.35
N MET A 191 -8.59 11.88 10.38
CA MET A 191 -9.68 11.08 10.92
C MET A 191 -9.78 11.21 12.44
N LEU A 192 -8.66 11.11 13.17
CA LEU A 192 -8.64 11.23 14.64
C LEU A 192 -9.18 12.59 15.13
N HIS A 193 -8.84 13.67 14.41
CA HIS A 193 -9.33 15.02 14.74
C HIS A 193 -10.85 15.15 14.54
N GLY A 194 -11.39 14.53 13.48
CA GLY A 194 -12.84 14.46 13.25
C GLY A 194 -13.57 13.69 14.35
N PHE A 195 -13.06 12.52 14.74
CA PHE A 195 -13.64 11.73 15.83
C PHE A 195 -13.62 12.49 17.17
N ALA A 196 -12.54 13.18 17.51
CA ALA A 196 -12.43 13.94 18.76
C ALA A 196 -13.41 15.13 18.85
N LEU A 197 -13.69 15.81 17.74
CA LEU A 197 -14.67 16.90 17.72
C LEU A 197 -16.10 16.37 17.84
N MET A 198 -16.40 15.24 17.20
CA MET A 198 -17.72 14.61 17.29
C MET A 198 -18.04 14.10 18.70
N THR A 199 -17.05 13.53 19.40
CA THR A 199 -17.23 13.08 20.79
C THR A 199 -17.42 14.24 21.77
N LEU A 200 -16.68 15.34 21.62
CA LEU A 200 -16.87 16.55 22.44
C LEU A 200 -18.28 17.16 22.27
N VAL A 201 -18.77 17.20 21.03
CA VAL A 201 -20.12 17.68 20.72
C VAL A 201 -21.17 16.78 21.39
N LEU A 202 -21.03 15.46 21.31
CA LEU A 202 -21.93 14.51 21.99
C LEU A 202 -21.94 14.69 23.51
N ILE A 203 -20.78 14.89 24.14
CA ILE A 203 -20.66 15.12 25.59
C ILE A 203 -21.33 16.44 26.01
N PHE A 204 -21.29 17.46 25.16
CA PHE A 204 -21.93 18.75 25.45
C PHE A 204 -23.47 18.71 25.33
N PHE A 205 -24.01 17.75 24.58
CA PHE A 205 -25.45 17.62 24.33
C PHE A 205 -26.15 16.52 25.15
N LEU A 206 -25.39 15.68 25.89
CA LEU A 206 -25.89 14.74 26.91
C LEU A 206 -26.15 15.47 28.24
#